data_AF-A0A1W9S914-F1
#
_entry.id   AF-A0A1W9S914-F1
#
_cell.length_a   1.000
_cell.length_b   1.000
_cell.length_c   1.000
_cell.angle_alpha   90.00
_cell.angle_beta   90.00
_cell.angle_gamma   90.00
#
_symmetry.space_group_name_H-M   'P 1'
#
loop_
_entity.id
_entity.type
_entity.pdbx_description
1 polymer ?
#
loop_
_entity_poly.entity_id
_entity_poly.type
_entity_poly.pdbx_seq_one_letter_code
_entity_poly.pdbx_strand_id
1 'polypeptide(L)'
;MIVEGIGVSIGISIGRVFKIENAKLEISPNLIENVDDEINKFHRVVKDVIKDLQELRNKTAKEIDESHAKIFDAHIEFADDPELLEQVEDLIKEKKYNSAYALKEVSESFIELFNSMDDEYLKDRVNDFKDVINKITSYLLGYNNSNIKSINKRVIIVANDLSPSDLAQINKENVVGIITGTGSRTSHIAIMSRSLKIPSIIGVKGIINKVKNNDLIIIDGSKGI
;
A
#
# COMPACT_ATOMS: atom_id res chain seq x y z
N MET A 1 -6.46 -15.40 -24.29
CA MET A 1 -6.24 -13.94 -24.45
C MET A 1 -4.79 -13.66 -24.09
N ILE A 2 -4.12 -12.79 -24.85
CA ILE A 2 -2.74 -12.35 -24.56
C ILE A 2 -2.84 -10.88 -24.12
N VAL A 3 -2.12 -10.50 -23.07
CA VAL A 3 -2.08 -9.13 -22.57
C VAL A 3 -0.63 -8.69 -22.47
N GLU A 4 -0.32 -7.49 -22.94
CA GLU A 4 1.04 -6.96 -22.92
C GLU A 4 1.19 -5.90 -21.84
N GLY A 5 2.39 -5.85 -21.27
CA GLY A 5 2.83 -4.82 -20.35
C GLY A 5 4.34 -4.71 -20.34
N ILE A 6 4.88 -4.24 -19.23
CA ILE A 6 6.31 -4.05 -19.04
C ILE A 6 6.82 -5.18 -18.13
N GLY A 7 7.56 -6.12 -18.71
CA GLY A 7 8.31 -7.10 -17.93
C GLY A 7 9.38 -6.41 -17.08
N VAL A 8 9.29 -6.57 -15.76
CA VAL A 8 10.25 -5.96 -14.82
C VAL A 8 11.04 -6.97 -14.03
N SER A 9 10.59 -8.21 -13.93
CA SER A 9 11.33 -9.28 -13.28
C SER A 9 11.21 -10.55 -14.12
N ILE A 10 12.36 -11.14 -14.44
CA ILE A 10 12.47 -12.26 -15.38
C ILE A 10 11.89 -13.56 -14.80
N GLY A 11 11.45 -14.43 -15.71
CA GLY A 11 10.98 -15.78 -15.38
C GLY A 11 9.59 -16.05 -15.94
N ILE A 12 9.21 -17.32 -15.92
CA ILE A 12 7.89 -17.78 -16.34
C ILE A 12 7.23 -18.46 -15.15
N SER A 13 5.98 -18.11 -14.87
CA SER A 13 5.22 -18.78 -13.82
C SER A 13 3.78 -19.03 -14.24
N ILE A 14 3.19 -20.02 -13.60
CA ILE A 14 1.80 -20.45 -13.81
C ILE A 14 1.14 -20.49 -12.45
N GLY A 15 -0.01 -19.85 -12.32
CA GLY A 15 -0.70 -19.75 -11.04
C GLY A 15 -2.13 -19.27 -11.18
N ARG A 16 -2.88 -19.43 -10.09
CA ARG A 16 -4.25 -18.89 -10.01
C ARG A 16 -4.22 -17.42 -9.65
N VAL A 17 -5.07 -16.63 -10.29
CA VAL A 17 -5.22 -15.21 -10.02
C VAL A 17 -5.73 -14.99 -8.60
N PHE A 18 -5.02 -14.15 -7.86
CA PHE A 18 -5.48 -13.54 -6.62
C PHE A 18 -5.54 -12.02 -6.83
N LYS A 19 -6.76 -11.50 -6.97
CA LYS A 19 -7.00 -10.07 -7.19
C LYS A 19 -6.84 -9.31 -5.89
N ILE A 20 -6.04 -8.25 -5.93
CA ILE A 20 -5.98 -7.24 -4.89
C ILE A 20 -6.69 -6.02 -5.43
N GLU A 21 -7.88 -5.79 -4.88
CA GLU A 21 -8.65 -4.59 -5.12
C GLU A 21 -8.54 -3.77 -3.84
N ASN A 22 -7.91 -2.60 -3.93
CA ASN A 22 -7.95 -1.64 -2.85
C ASN A 22 -9.41 -1.21 -2.73
N ALA A 23 -10.09 -1.68 -1.68
CA ALA A 23 -11.44 -1.22 -1.39
C ALA A 23 -11.36 0.30 -1.24
N LYS A 24 -12.21 1.04 -1.97
CA LYS A 24 -12.41 2.44 -1.65
C LYS A 24 -12.94 2.48 -0.23
N LEU A 25 -12.11 2.91 0.71
CA LEU A 25 -12.53 3.12 2.08
C LEU A 25 -13.57 4.24 2.04
N GLU A 26 -14.85 3.90 2.19
CA GLU A 26 -15.91 4.89 2.32
C GLU A 26 -15.83 5.50 3.72
N ILE A 27 -15.10 6.60 3.83
CA ILE A 27 -14.95 7.34 5.08
C ILE A 27 -16.11 8.34 5.16
N SER A 28 -17.07 8.08 6.04
CA SER A 28 -18.23 8.95 6.25
C SER A 28 -18.03 9.83 7.49
N PRO A 29 -18.43 11.11 7.45
CA PRO A 29 -18.42 11.96 8.63
C PRO A 29 -19.54 11.51 9.57
N ASN A 30 -19.14 10.87 10.65
CA ASN A 30 -20.03 10.54 11.77
C ASN A 30 -19.64 11.40 12.96
N LEU A 31 -20.65 11.97 13.62
CA LEU A 31 -20.45 12.68 14.87
C LEU A 31 -20.20 11.68 16.00
N ILE A 32 -19.19 11.96 16.81
CA ILE A 32 -18.86 11.17 17.99
C ILE A 32 -19.48 11.78 19.25
N GLU A 33 -19.84 10.92 20.19
CA GLU A 33 -20.35 11.34 21.50
C GLU A 33 -19.21 11.57 22.50
N ASN A 34 -18.20 10.70 22.49
CA ASN A 34 -17.04 10.77 23.39
C ASN A 34 -15.75 11.09 22.61
N VAL A 35 -15.29 12.33 22.77
CA VAL A 35 -14.06 12.85 22.14
C VAL A 35 -12.82 12.14 22.66
N ASP A 36 -12.72 11.94 23.98
CA ASP A 36 -11.53 11.35 24.60
C ASP A 36 -11.33 9.90 24.18
N ASP A 37 -12.41 9.12 24.07
CA ASP A 37 -12.34 7.73 23.60
C ASP A 37 -11.86 7.65 22.14
N GLU A 38 -12.32 8.55 21.28
CA GLU A 38 -11.94 8.56 19.87
C GLU A 38 -10.48 8.99 19.68
N ILE A 39 -9.99 9.95 20.46
CA ILE A 39 -8.57 10.35 20.48
C ILE A 39 -7.70 9.19 20.97
N ASN A 40 -8.09 8.53 22.06
CA ASN A 40 -7.38 7.36 22.58
C ASN A 40 -7.34 6.21 21.56
N LYS A 41 -8.46 5.96 20.86
CA LYS A 41 -8.53 5.00 19.76
C LYS A 41 -7.57 5.38 18.62
N PHE A 42 -7.56 6.65 18.23
CA PHE A 42 -6.67 7.17 17.19
C PHE A 42 -5.20 6.92 17.52
N HIS A 43 -4.72 7.36 18.69
CA HIS A 43 -3.33 7.14 19.10
C HIS A 43 -2.96 5.67 19.23
N ARG A 44 -3.87 4.83 19.73
CA ARG A 44 -3.62 3.38 19.79
C ARG A 44 -3.39 2.82 18.39
N VAL A 45 -4.25 3.18 17.44
CA VAL A 45 -4.13 2.73 16.05
C VAL A 45 -2.84 3.25 15.40
N VAL A 46 -2.48 4.52 15.61
CA VAL A 46 -1.21 5.06 15.11
C VAL A 46 -0.02 4.25 15.63
N LYS A 47 0.01 3.95 16.94
CA LYS A 47 1.06 3.11 17.56
C LYS A 47 1.10 1.70 16.97
N ASP A 48 -0.06 1.08 16.76
CA ASP A 48 -0.15 -0.25 16.14
C ASP A 48 0.42 -0.21 14.70
N VAL A 49 0.09 0.82 13.92
CA VAL A 49 0.61 1.01 12.56
C VAL A 49 2.12 1.24 12.54
N ILE A 50 2.66 2.07 13.44
CA ILE A 50 4.11 2.31 13.57
C ILE A 50 4.84 1.00 13.86
N LYS A 51 4.34 0.20 14.79
CA LYS A 51 4.91 -1.13 15.09
C LYS A 51 4.91 -2.03 13.85
N ASP A 52 3.80 -2.04 13.12
CA ASP A 52 3.63 -2.79 11.89
C ASP A 52 4.63 -2.36 10.79
N LEU A 53 4.89 -1.05 10.67
CA LEU A 53 5.87 -0.49 9.75
C LEU A 53 7.30 -0.84 10.17
N GLN A 54 7.61 -0.85 11.47
CA GLN A 54 8.90 -1.32 11.99
C GLN A 54 9.13 -2.80 11.69
N GLU A 55 8.11 -3.64 11.81
CA GLU A 55 8.19 -5.06 11.43
C GLU A 55 8.46 -5.22 9.92
N LEU A 56 7.77 -4.45 9.07
CA LEU A 56 8.00 -4.45 7.62
C LEU A 56 9.40 -3.96 7.25
N ARG A 57 9.88 -2.90 7.90
CA ARG A 57 11.25 -2.39 7.77
C ARG A 57 12.27 -3.49 8.06
N ASN A 58 12.16 -4.12 9.23
CA ASN A 58 13.08 -5.16 9.68
C ASN A 58 13.05 -6.40 8.78
N LYS A 59 11.86 -6.81 8.34
CA LYS A 59 11.70 -7.91 7.37
C LYS A 59 12.39 -7.56 6.04
N THR A 60 12.15 -6.35 5.52
CA THR A 60 12.72 -5.89 4.25
C THR A 60 14.24 -5.81 4.31
N ALA A 61 14.80 -5.29 5.42
CA ALA A 61 16.25 -5.23 5.63
C ALA A 61 16.90 -6.62 5.60
N LYS A 62 16.20 -7.62 6.16
CA LYS A 62 16.67 -9.01 6.24
C LYS A 62 16.51 -9.78 4.92
N GLU A 63 15.40 -9.61 4.22
CA GLU A 63 15.05 -10.39 3.03
C GLU A 63 15.55 -9.77 1.72
N ILE A 64 15.69 -8.44 1.68
CA ILE A 64 16.14 -7.68 0.51
C ILE A 64 17.49 -7.01 0.83
N ASP A 65 17.48 -5.84 1.48
CA ASP A 65 18.65 -5.12 1.98
C ASP A 65 18.24 -3.86 2.76
N GLU A 66 19.20 -3.24 3.45
CA GLU A 66 19.00 -2.01 4.23
C GLU A 66 18.60 -0.80 3.37
N SER A 67 19.04 -0.74 2.11
CA SER A 67 18.74 0.41 1.23
C SER A 67 17.25 0.47 0.91
N HIS A 68 16.61 -0.67 0.66
CA HIS A 68 15.17 -0.75 0.41
C HIS A 68 14.36 -0.58 1.69
N ALA A 69 14.90 -0.99 2.84
CA ALA A 69 14.23 -0.85 4.13
C ALA A 69 14.00 0.62 4.53
N LYS A 70 14.87 1.54 4.08
CA LYS A 70 14.78 2.98 4.38
C LYS A 70 13.49 3.65 3.94
N ILE A 71 12.77 3.09 2.97
CA ILE A 71 11.45 3.64 2.61
C ILE A 71 10.49 3.62 3.81
N PHE A 72 10.58 2.58 4.64
CA PHE A 72 9.75 2.43 5.83
C PHE A 72 10.17 3.36 6.97
N ASP A 73 11.42 3.85 6.99
CA ASP A 73 11.83 4.89 7.95
C ASP A 73 11.02 6.16 7.72
N ALA A 74 10.87 6.58 6.45
CA ALA A 74 10.03 7.71 6.11
C ALA A 74 8.53 7.45 6.36
N HIS A 75 8.06 6.21 6.15
CA HIS A 75 6.67 5.87 6.49
C HIS A 75 6.41 6.00 7.99
N ILE A 76 7.38 5.61 8.83
CA ILE A 76 7.32 5.77 10.28
C ILE A 76 7.32 7.25 10.64
N GLU A 77 8.21 8.05 10.03
CA GLU A 77 8.25 9.51 10.24
C GLU A 77 6.91 10.17 9.90
N PHE A 78 6.26 9.80 8.79
CA PHE A 78 4.94 10.32 8.45
C PHE A 78 3.84 9.89 9.43
N ALA A 79 3.91 8.65 9.93
CA ALA A 79 2.91 8.13 10.87
C ALA A 79 3.03 8.76 12.27
N ASP A 80 4.25 9.15 12.66
CA ASP A 80 4.58 9.74 13.97
C ASP A 80 4.75 11.27 13.91
N ASP A 81 4.37 11.90 12.78
CA ASP A 81 4.48 13.34 12.58
C ASP A 81 3.61 14.11 13.59
N PRO A 82 4.20 14.89 14.52
CA PRO A 82 3.44 15.56 15.56
C PRO A 82 2.42 16.57 15.02
N GLU A 83 2.73 17.24 13.89
CA GLU A 83 1.85 18.22 13.29
C GLU A 83 0.62 17.55 12.66
N LEU A 84 0.81 16.41 11.99
CA LEU A 84 -0.30 15.59 11.50
C LEU A 84 -1.19 15.12 12.65
N LEU A 85 -0.60 14.59 13.71
CA LEU A 85 -1.34 14.03 14.84
C LEU A 85 -2.14 15.11 15.59
N GLU A 86 -1.52 16.27 15.84
CA GLU A 86 -2.16 17.42 16.50
C GLU A 86 -3.33 17.96 15.68
N GLN A 87 -3.15 18.18 14.37
CA GLN A 87 -4.23 18.66 13.50
C GLN A 87 -5.43 17.69 13.44
N VAL A 88 -5.16 16.38 13.46
CA VAL A 88 -6.23 15.36 13.51
C VAL A 88 -6.96 15.40 14.84
N GLU A 89 -6.23 15.49 15.96
CA GLU A 89 -6.83 15.63 17.29
C GLU A 89 -7.70 16.87 17.41
N ASP A 90 -7.22 18.01 16.94
CA ASP A 90 -7.96 19.27 17.00
C ASP A 90 -9.24 19.20 16.19
N LEU A 91 -9.20 18.59 15.01
CA LEU A 91 -10.39 18.40 14.20
C LEU A 91 -11.41 17.46 14.87
N ILE A 92 -10.95 16.42 15.56
CA ILE A 92 -11.81 15.54 16.39
C ILE A 92 -12.44 16.35 17.53
N LYS A 93 -11.66 17.17 18.26
CA LYS A 93 -12.14 17.98 19.39
C LYS A 93 -13.15 19.04 18.97
N GLU A 94 -12.84 19.81 17.92
CA GLU A 94 -13.62 20.95 17.48
C GLU A 94 -14.90 20.56 16.73
N LYS A 95 -14.78 19.59 15.80
CA LYS A 95 -15.89 19.20 14.91
C LYS A 95 -16.65 17.98 15.40
N LYS A 96 -16.12 17.26 16.40
CA LYS A 96 -16.64 15.97 16.85
C LYS A 96 -16.75 14.95 15.73
N TYR A 97 -15.83 14.99 14.76
CA TYR A 97 -15.75 13.96 13.73
C TYR A 97 -15.07 12.70 14.26
N ASN A 98 -15.43 11.54 13.70
CA ASN A 98 -14.68 10.32 13.95
C ASN A 98 -13.24 10.43 13.40
N SER A 99 -12.32 9.68 14.02
CA SER A 99 -10.89 9.71 13.73
C SER A 99 -10.55 9.44 12.27
N ALA A 100 -11.27 8.53 11.60
CA ALA A 100 -11.00 8.20 10.20
C ALA A 100 -11.34 9.37 9.28
N TYR A 101 -12.45 10.06 9.53
CA TYR A 101 -12.83 11.26 8.78
C TYR A 101 -11.92 12.44 9.06
N ALA A 102 -11.55 12.67 10.32
CA ALA A 102 -10.62 13.73 10.67
C ALA A 102 -9.24 13.54 10.00
N LEU A 103 -8.71 12.31 10.05
CA LEU A 103 -7.48 11.95 9.35
C LEU A 103 -7.57 12.21 7.84
N LYS A 104 -8.70 11.88 7.21
CA LYS A 104 -8.92 12.13 5.78
C LYS A 104 -8.79 13.61 5.45
N GLU A 105 -9.53 14.48 6.13
CA GLU A 105 -9.54 15.93 5.84
C GLU A 105 -8.15 16.56 6.02
N VAL A 106 -7.45 16.22 7.12
CA VAL A 106 -6.09 16.70 7.35
C VAL A 106 -5.15 16.17 6.27
N SER A 107 -5.21 14.88 5.96
CA SER A 107 -4.34 14.29 4.93
C SER A 107 -4.56 14.89 3.54
N GLU A 108 -5.80 15.24 3.17
CA GLU A 108 -6.11 15.90 1.89
C GLU A 108 -5.42 17.26 1.80
N SER A 109 -5.39 18.02 2.89
CA SER A 109 -4.70 19.31 2.97
C SER A 109 -3.18 19.17 2.78
N PHE A 110 -2.56 18.17 3.42
CA PHE A 110 -1.13 17.87 3.24
C PHE A 110 -0.81 17.43 1.81
N ILE A 111 -1.66 16.59 1.21
CA ILE A 111 -1.50 16.13 -0.17
C ILE A 111 -1.61 17.31 -1.16
N GLU A 112 -2.53 18.23 -0.96
CA GLU A 112 -2.66 19.45 -1.76
C GLU A 112 -1.40 20.32 -1.66
N LEU A 113 -0.87 20.50 -0.44
CA LEU A 113 0.37 21.22 -0.21
C LEU A 113 1.54 20.58 -0.97
N PHE A 114 1.74 19.27 -0.86
CA PHE A 114 2.80 18.58 -1.57
C PHE A 114 2.65 18.66 -3.10
N ASN A 115 1.44 18.56 -3.63
CA ASN A 115 1.19 18.68 -5.08
C ASN A 115 1.42 20.10 -5.62
N SER A 116 1.31 21.12 -4.77
CA SER A 116 1.58 22.51 -5.15
C SER A 116 3.08 22.80 -5.35
N MET A 117 3.94 21.95 -4.79
CA MET A 117 5.38 22.01 -4.96
C MET A 117 5.75 21.17 -6.18
N ASP A 118 6.01 21.78 -7.34
CA ASP A 118 6.31 21.06 -8.60
C ASP A 118 7.72 20.43 -8.59
N ASP A 119 7.91 19.45 -7.70
CA ASP A 119 9.15 18.69 -7.52
C ASP A 119 8.85 17.19 -7.69
N GLU A 120 9.58 16.54 -8.59
CA GLU A 120 9.44 15.11 -8.89
C GLU A 120 9.75 14.23 -7.68
N TYR A 121 10.68 14.64 -6.81
CA TYR A 121 10.99 13.95 -5.57
C TYR A 121 9.80 14.00 -4.58
N LEU A 122 9.09 15.13 -4.53
CA LEU A 122 7.91 15.28 -3.67
C LEU A 122 6.71 14.46 -4.18
N LYS A 123 6.61 14.22 -5.50
CA LYS A 123 5.55 13.38 -6.08
C LYS A 123 5.64 11.92 -5.59
N ASP A 124 6.84 11.38 -5.45
CA ASP A 124 7.03 10.04 -4.88
C ASP A 124 6.68 10.02 -3.38
N ARG A 125 7.05 11.06 -2.63
CA ARG A 125 6.68 11.22 -1.21
C ARG A 125 5.17 11.28 -0.98
N VAL A 126 4.40 11.84 -1.91
CA VAL A 126 2.93 11.87 -1.81
C VAL A 126 2.34 10.46 -1.83
N ASN A 127 2.92 9.54 -2.62
CA ASN A 127 2.44 8.16 -2.66
C ASN A 127 2.80 7.41 -1.37
N ASP A 128 4.00 7.64 -0.84
CA ASP A 128 4.42 7.10 0.46
C ASP A 128 3.50 7.59 1.59
N PHE A 129 3.21 8.90 1.62
CA PHE A 129 2.28 9.50 2.58
C PHE A 129 0.89 8.88 2.46
N LYS A 130 0.36 8.74 1.23
CA LYS A 130 -0.93 8.08 1.00
C LYS A 130 -0.94 6.62 1.46
N ASP A 131 0.15 5.87 1.31
CA ASP A 131 0.25 4.49 1.81
C ASP A 131 0.09 4.45 3.35
N VAL A 132 0.76 5.36 4.05
CA VAL A 132 0.66 5.49 5.52
C VAL A 132 -0.76 5.86 5.94
N ILE A 133 -1.36 6.88 5.32
CA ILE A 133 -2.72 7.33 5.66
C ILE A 133 -3.74 6.22 5.42
N ASN A 134 -3.69 5.56 4.25
CA ASN A 134 -4.60 4.44 3.95
C ASN A 134 -4.46 3.29 4.95
N LYS A 135 -3.24 3.02 5.42
CA LYS A 135 -2.98 2.00 6.45
C LYS A 135 -3.58 2.39 7.80
N ILE A 136 -3.40 3.62 8.26
CA ILE A 136 -4.02 4.13 9.50
C ILE A 136 -5.54 4.10 9.38
N THR A 137 -6.11 4.62 8.28
CA THR A 137 -7.56 4.59 8.04
C THR A 137 -8.11 3.17 8.06
N SER A 138 -7.43 2.21 7.44
CA SER A 138 -7.88 0.81 7.43
C SER A 138 -7.99 0.24 8.84
N TYR A 139 -6.98 0.49 9.69
CA TYR A 139 -7.01 0.10 11.10
C TYR A 139 -8.14 0.80 11.87
N LEU A 140 -8.37 2.11 11.64
CA LEU A 140 -9.43 2.87 12.29
C LEU A 140 -10.84 2.37 11.94
N LEU A 141 -11.01 1.87 10.72
CA LEU A 141 -12.26 1.29 10.22
C LEU A 141 -12.39 -0.21 10.53
N GLY A 142 -11.40 -0.83 11.16
CA GLY A 142 -11.40 -2.26 11.47
C GLY A 142 -11.19 -3.16 10.24
N TYR A 143 -10.77 -2.59 9.12
CA TYR A 143 -10.29 -3.38 7.99
C TYR A 143 -8.86 -3.81 8.27
N ASN A 144 -8.67 -5.11 8.52
CA ASN A 144 -7.32 -5.68 8.51
C ASN A 144 -6.78 -5.56 7.08
N ASN A 145 -5.73 -4.75 6.92
CA ASN A 145 -5.10 -4.44 5.65
C ASN A 145 -4.79 -5.72 4.84
N SER A 146 -4.99 -5.60 3.52
CA SER A 146 -4.71 -6.55 2.43
C SER A 146 -4.45 -8.02 2.81
N ASN A 147 -5.33 -8.93 2.34
CA ASN A 147 -5.25 -10.40 2.46
C ASN A 147 -3.93 -11.05 1.94
N ILE A 148 -2.90 -10.28 1.58
CA ILE A 148 -1.60 -10.75 1.11
C ILE A 148 -0.95 -11.67 2.15
N LYS A 149 -0.96 -11.29 3.44
CA LYS A 149 -0.42 -12.14 4.52
C LYS A 149 -1.16 -13.47 4.68
N SER A 150 -2.45 -13.53 4.31
CA SER A 150 -3.26 -14.75 4.44
C SER A 150 -3.15 -15.70 3.23
N ILE A 151 -2.44 -15.30 2.17
CA ILE A 151 -2.19 -16.15 1.00
C ILE A 151 -1.34 -17.36 1.42
N ASN A 152 -1.98 -18.54 1.41
CA ASN A 152 -1.38 -19.83 1.77
C ASN A 152 -1.33 -20.83 0.60
N LYS A 153 -1.52 -20.35 -0.64
CA LYS A 153 -1.49 -21.14 -1.87
C LYS A 153 -0.64 -20.45 -2.92
N ARG A 154 -0.14 -21.22 -3.89
CA ARG A 154 0.57 -20.69 -5.05
C ARG A 154 -0.35 -19.86 -5.95
N VAL A 155 -0.17 -18.55 -5.97
CA VAL A 155 -1.01 -17.60 -6.71
C VAL A 155 -0.17 -16.58 -7.48
N ILE A 156 -0.80 -15.99 -8.50
CA ILE A 156 -0.31 -14.79 -9.17
C ILE A 156 -1.16 -13.62 -8.67
N ILE A 157 -0.51 -12.64 -8.05
CA ILE A 157 -1.17 -11.42 -7.59
C ILE A 157 -1.50 -10.56 -8.80
N VAL A 158 -2.74 -10.08 -8.87
CA VAL A 158 -3.19 -9.12 -9.88
C VAL A 158 -3.80 -7.91 -9.18
N ALA A 159 -3.23 -6.74 -9.38
CA ALA A 159 -3.72 -5.50 -8.78
C ALA A 159 -3.77 -4.37 -9.80
N ASN A 160 -4.52 -3.29 -9.51
CA ASN A 160 -4.32 -2.08 -10.28
C ASN A 160 -2.97 -1.43 -9.94
N ASP A 161 -2.68 -1.33 -8.64
CA ASP A 161 -1.45 -0.79 -8.08
C ASP A 161 -1.09 -1.57 -6.81
N LEU A 162 0.18 -1.55 -6.40
CA LEU A 162 0.65 -2.16 -5.15
C LEU A 162 1.54 -1.19 -4.40
N SER A 163 1.27 -0.94 -3.12
CA SER A 163 2.13 -0.09 -2.31
C SER A 163 3.42 -0.81 -1.87
N PRO A 164 4.46 -0.08 -1.43
CA PRO A 164 5.63 -0.69 -0.81
C PRO A 164 5.26 -1.61 0.36
N SER A 165 4.27 -1.20 1.16
CA SER A 165 3.74 -2.00 2.26
C SER A 165 3.10 -3.31 1.80
N ASP A 166 2.38 -3.33 0.68
CA ASP A 166 1.83 -4.56 0.10
C ASP A 166 2.93 -5.51 -0.38
N LEU A 167 3.94 -4.98 -1.06
CA LEU A 167 5.05 -5.79 -1.59
C LEU A 167 5.91 -6.40 -0.49
N ALA A 168 6.18 -5.66 0.58
CA ALA A 168 6.95 -6.19 1.73
C ALA A 168 6.20 -7.31 2.48
N GLN A 169 4.88 -7.39 2.34
CA GLN A 169 4.07 -8.46 2.94
C GLN A 169 4.09 -9.76 2.13
N ILE A 170 4.50 -9.71 0.86
CA ILE A 170 4.51 -10.88 -0.02
C ILE A 170 5.39 -12.00 0.56
N ASN A 171 4.84 -13.21 0.56
CA ASN A 171 5.60 -14.43 0.79
C ASN A 171 5.94 -15.08 -0.56
N LYS A 172 7.23 -15.09 -0.92
CA LYS A 172 7.74 -15.66 -2.18
C LYS A 172 7.49 -17.16 -2.36
N GLU A 173 7.17 -17.90 -1.30
CA GLU A 173 6.81 -19.32 -1.40
C GLU A 173 5.41 -19.52 -2.00
N ASN A 174 4.52 -18.54 -1.76
CA ASN A 174 3.13 -18.59 -2.15
C ASN A 174 2.82 -17.67 -3.34
N VAL A 175 3.51 -16.55 -3.48
CA VAL A 175 3.32 -15.64 -4.62
C VAL A 175 4.32 -15.99 -5.71
N VAL A 176 3.83 -16.58 -6.79
CA VAL A 176 4.66 -17.02 -7.93
C VAL A 176 4.68 -16.02 -9.07
N GLY A 177 3.93 -14.92 -8.98
CA GLY A 177 3.91 -13.87 -9.99
C GLY A 177 3.17 -12.62 -9.55
N ILE A 178 3.49 -11.48 -10.15
CA ILE A 178 2.84 -10.20 -9.87
C ILE A 178 2.46 -9.51 -11.19
N ILE A 179 1.22 -9.03 -11.29
CA ILE A 179 0.76 -8.19 -12.38
C ILE A 179 0.11 -6.93 -11.83
N THR A 180 0.56 -5.75 -12.28
CA THR A 180 -0.05 -4.47 -11.93
C THR A 180 -0.54 -3.71 -13.16
N GLY A 181 -1.62 -2.95 -12.99
CA GLY A 181 -2.18 -2.07 -14.01
C GLY A 181 -1.39 -0.79 -14.23
N THR A 182 -0.75 -0.29 -13.16
CA THR A 182 0.11 0.89 -13.12
C THR A 182 1.58 0.49 -12.88
N GLY A 183 2.47 1.47 -12.96
CA GLY A 183 3.90 1.30 -12.65
C GLY A 183 4.83 1.61 -13.82
N SER A 184 6.05 2.00 -13.48
CA SER A 184 7.16 2.28 -14.42
C SER A 184 8.34 1.34 -14.14
N ARG A 185 9.28 1.23 -15.09
CA ARG A 185 10.47 0.36 -14.96
C ARG A 185 11.36 0.67 -13.75
N THR A 186 11.26 1.90 -13.23
CA THR A 186 12.04 2.44 -12.12
C THR A 186 11.25 2.57 -10.81
N SER A 187 9.95 2.23 -10.83
CA SER A 187 9.10 2.29 -9.63
C SER A 187 9.55 1.32 -8.54
N HIS A 188 9.20 1.62 -7.28
CA HIS A 188 9.42 0.71 -6.13
C HIS A 188 8.89 -0.70 -6.40
N ILE A 189 7.75 -0.81 -7.10
CA ILE A 189 7.17 -2.10 -7.51
C ILE A 189 8.13 -2.89 -8.40
N ALA A 190 8.72 -2.24 -9.40
CA ALA A 190 9.66 -2.86 -10.32
C ALA A 190 10.94 -3.31 -9.60
N ILE A 191 11.45 -2.47 -8.71
CA ILE A 191 12.70 -2.73 -7.98
C ILE A 191 12.49 -3.88 -6.98
N MET A 192 11.47 -3.79 -6.11
CA MET A 192 11.19 -4.83 -5.11
C MET A 192 10.86 -6.17 -5.76
N SER A 193 10.09 -6.18 -6.86
CA SER A 193 9.79 -7.42 -7.61
C SER A 193 11.05 -8.15 -8.09
N ARG A 194 12.07 -7.41 -8.57
CA ARG A 194 13.36 -7.98 -8.99
C ARG A 194 14.11 -8.56 -7.81
N SER A 195 14.17 -7.84 -6.70
CA SER A 195 14.83 -8.30 -5.48
C SER A 195 14.18 -9.56 -4.91
N LEU A 196 12.85 -9.66 -4.98
CA LEU A 196 12.09 -10.85 -4.60
C LEU A 196 12.24 -12.02 -5.59
N LYS A 197 12.79 -11.78 -6.79
CA LYS A 197 12.94 -12.76 -7.88
C LYS A 197 11.62 -13.43 -8.28
N ILE A 198 10.53 -12.67 -8.17
CA ILE A 198 9.19 -13.11 -8.59
C ILE A 198 8.98 -12.57 -10.01
N PRO A 199 8.57 -13.39 -10.99
CA PRO A 199 8.24 -12.89 -12.33
C PRO A 199 7.14 -11.83 -12.26
N SER A 200 7.38 -10.67 -12.88
CA SER A 200 6.48 -9.52 -12.71
C SER A 200 6.29 -8.72 -14.00
N ILE A 201 5.04 -8.34 -14.26
CA ILE A 201 4.63 -7.50 -15.39
C ILE A 201 3.84 -6.31 -14.83
N ILE A 202 4.22 -5.09 -15.21
CA ILE A 202 3.55 -3.87 -14.73
C ILE A 202 3.00 -3.05 -15.90
N GLY A 203 2.19 -2.04 -15.61
CA GLY A 203 1.62 -1.15 -16.63
C GLY A 203 0.56 -1.82 -17.51
N VAL A 204 -0.04 -2.93 -17.05
CA VAL A 204 -1.04 -3.69 -17.80
C VAL A 204 -2.42 -3.04 -17.65
N LYS A 205 -2.66 -1.97 -18.41
CA LYS A 205 -3.88 -1.16 -18.29
C LYS A 205 -5.16 -2.00 -18.32
N GLY A 206 -5.98 -1.83 -17.28
CA GLY A 206 -7.27 -2.50 -17.12
C GLY A 206 -7.19 -4.00 -16.80
N ILE A 207 -6.03 -4.52 -16.34
CA ILE A 207 -5.87 -5.95 -16.03
C ILE A 207 -6.93 -6.47 -15.07
N ILE A 208 -7.32 -5.67 -14.09
CA ILE A 208 -8.30 -6.04 -13.06
C ILE A 208 -9.68 -6.42 -13.64
N ASN A 209 -10.02 -5.86 -14.82
CA ASN A 209 -11.27 -6.12 -15.53
C ASN A 209 -11.14 -7.27 -16.54
N LYS A 210 -9.92 -7.69 -16.85
CA LYS A 210 -9.60 -8.72 -17.85
C LYS A 210 -9.52 -10.13 -17.24
N VAL A 211 -9.34 -10.25 -15.93
CA VAL A 211 -9.23 -11.53 -15.22
C VAL A 211 -10.15 -11.58 -14.01
N LYS A 212 -10.51 -12.80 -13.60
CA LYS A 212 -11.29 -13.08 -12.39
C LYS A 212 -10.43 -13.80 -11.37
N ASN A 213 -10.82 -13.70 -10.09
CA ASN A 213 -10.21 -14.51 -9.04
C ASN A 213 -10.28 -16.00 -9.41
N ASN A 214 -9.20 -16.74 -9.11
CA ASN A 214 -8.98 -18.15 -9.41
C ASN A 214 -8.77 -18.54 -10.88
N ASP A 215 -8.78 -17.59 -11.83
CA ASP A 215 -8.40 -17.87 -13.22
C ASP A 215 -6.97 -18.41 -13.26
N LEU A 216 -6.73 -19.44 -14.07
CA LEU A 216 -5.38 -19.98 -14.26
C LEU A 216 -4.69 -19.16 -15.36
N ILE A 217 -3.58 -18.51 -15.01
CA ILE A 217 -2.81 -17.70 -15.95
C ILE A 217 -1.34 -18.09 -15.97
N ILE A 218 -0.69 -17.75 -17.08
CA ILE A 218 0.75 -17.89 -17.30
C ILE A 218 1.29 -16.47 -17.47
N ILE A 219 2.43 -16.17 -16.86
CA ILE A 219 3.16 -14.93 -17.10
C ILE A 219 4.56 -15.24 -17.60
N ASP A 220 5.04 -14.45 -18.56
CA ASP A 220 6.42 -14.36 -19.00
C ASP A 220 6.94 -12.96 -18.69
N GLY A 221 7.56 -12.82 -17.51
CA GLY A 221 8.12 -11.56 -17.03
C GLY A 221 9.33 -11.08 -17.84
N SER A 222 9.90 -11.92 -18.70
CA SER A 222 10.98 -11.52 -19.62
C SER A 222 10.46 -10.79 -20.85
N LYS A 223 9.30 -11.21 -21.37
CA LYS A 223 8.65 -10.61 -22.54
C LYS A 223 7.59 -9.57 -22.17
N GLY A 224 7.12 -9.56 -20.92
CA GLY A 224 6.03 -8.70 -20.49
C GLY A 224 4.67 -9.17 -21.00
N ILE A 225 4.45 -10.49 -21.05
CA ILE A 225 3.24 -11.14 -21.60
C ILE A 225 2.57 -12.04 -20.57
#